data_AF-A0A1B6JG94-F1
#
_entry.id   AF-A0A1B6JG94-F1
#
_cell.length_a   1.000
_cell.length_b   1.000
_cell.length_c   1.000
_cell.angle_alpha   90.00
_cell.angle_beta   90.00
_cell.angle_gamma   90.00
#
_symmetry.space_group_name_H-M   'P 1'
#
loop_
_entity.id
_entity.type
_entity.pdbx_description
1 polymer ?
#
loop_
_entity_poly.entity_id
_entity_poly.type
_entity_poly.pdbx_seq_one_letter_code
_entity_poly.pdbx_strand_id
1 'polypeptide(L)'
;MLDNGAVLCRLARVIQERALEAVRSGLATGTPPVIKGRCFENAARRSFFSRDNMDKFIQFCRQLGVHQNLLFESDDLVLQNNPRSVILCLMEVARIASRFNMEPPGLVALEKEIAE
;
A
#
# COMPACT_ATOMS: atom_id res chain seq x y z
N MET A 1 10.70 -7.04 9.30
CA MET A 1 9.89 -8.15 8.76
C MET A 1 8.45 -7.67 8.63
N LEU A 2 7.77 -7.99 7.53
CA LEU A 2 6.36 -7.63 7.33
C LEU A 2 5.48 -8.76 7.88
N ASP A 3 5.18 -8.74 9.17
CA ASP A 3 4.57 -9.90 9.87
C ASP A 3 3.37 -9.54 10.75
N ASN A 4 3.24 -8.29 11.17
CA ASN A 4 2.03 -7.73 11.80
C ASN A 4 1.42 -6.56 11.00
N GLY A 5 2.09 -6.21 9.90
CA GLY A 5 1.94 -5.07 8.99
C GLY A 5 1.49 -3.73 9.56
N ALA A 6 1.94 -3.42 10.78
CA ALA A 6 2.05 -2.03 11.22
C ALA A 6 2.87 -1.18 10.23
N VAL A 7 3.94 -1.76 9.65
CA VAL A 7 4.76 -1.10 8.61
C VAL A 7 3.93 -0.73 7.39
N LEU A 8 3.03 -1.62 6.93
CA LEU A 8 2.19 -1.36 5.76
C LEU A 8 1.16 -0.28 6.05
N CYS A 9 0.56 -0.29 7.25
CA CYS A 9 -0.26 0.82 7.73
C CYS A 9 0.49 2.17 7.71
N ARG A 10 1.75 2.20 8.17
CA ARG A 10 2.57 3.44 8.12
C ARG A 10 2.87 3.87 6.69
N LEU A 11 3.19 2.93 5.80
CA LEU A 11 3.37 3.21 4.38
C LEU A 11 2.12 3.86 3.78
N ALA A 12 0.93 3.31 4.05
CA ALA A 12 -0.33 3.87 3.60
C ALA A 12 -0.56 5.30 4.13
N ARG A 13 -0.22 5.60 5.39
CA ARG A 13 -0.28 6.96 5.94
C ARG A 13 0.62 7.93 5.17
N VAL A 14 1.87 7.53 4.90
CA VAL A 14 2.80 8.36 4.12
C VAL A 14 2.28 8.62 2.72
N ILE A 15 1.76 7.58 2.03
CA ILE A 15 1.17 7.74 0.69
C ILE A 15 -0.05 8.65 0.73
N GLN A 16 -0.92 8.52 1.74
CA GLN A 16 -2.07 9.39 1.93
C GLN A 16 -1.66 10.86 2.07
N GLU A 17 -0.64 11.15 2.89
CA GLU A 17 -0.13 12.51 3.08
C GLU A 17 0.41 13.10 1.78
N ARG A 18 1.19 12.32 1.02
CA ARG A 18 1.71 12.74 -0.29
C ARG A 18 0.63 12.92 -1.34
N ALA A 19 -0.37 12.04 -1.37
CA ALA A 19 -1.52 12.17 -2.26
C ALA A 19 -2.32 13.45 -1.95
N LEU A 20 -2.51 13.77 -0.66
CA LEU A 20 -3.16 15.01 -0.24
C LEU A 20 -2.37 16.25 -0.68
N GLU A 21 -1.05 16.26 -0.49
CA GLU A 21 -0.17 17.34 -0.96
C GLU A 21 -0.23 17.49 -2.49
N ALA A 22 -0.16 16.39 -3.23
CA ALA A 22 -0.22 16.39 -4.69
C ALA A 22 -1.56 16.93 -5.21
N VAL A 23 -2.68 16.60 -4.55
CA VAL A 23 -4.00 17.17 -4.90
C VAL A 23 -4.06 18.66 -4.57
N ARG A 24 -3.52 19.08 -3.41
CA ARG A 24 -3.49 20.50 -3.01
C ARG A 24 -2.62 21.36 -3.92
N SER A 25 -1.53 20.83 -4.46
CA SER A 25 -0.64 21.53 -5.38
C SER A 25 -1.12 21.50 -6.84
N GLY A 26 -2.20 20.77 -7.14
CA GLY A 26 -2.71 20.59 -8.50
C GLY A 26 -1.93 19.57 -9.35
N LEU A 27 -0.96 18.85 -8.76
CA LEU A 27 -0.20 17.79 -9.43
C LEU A 27 -1.05 16.54 -9.70
N ALA A 28 -1.99 16.23 -8.81
CA ALA A 28 -2.91 15.10 -8.94
C ALA A 28 -4.36 15.56 -8.81
N THR A 29 -5.29 14.79 -9.38
CA THR A 29 -6.73 15.05 -9.30
C THR A 29 -7.45 13.88 -8.62
N GLY A 30 -8.64 14.15 -8.07
CA GLY A 30 -9.47 13.15 -7.40
C GLY A 30 -9.34 13.16 -5.87
N THR A 31 -9.98 12.19 -5.23
CA THR A 31 -10.03 12.08 -3.76
C THR A 31 -8.82 11.28 -3.27
N PRO A 32 -7.97 11.84 -2.38
CA PRO A 32 -6.87 11.10 -1.78
C PRO A 32 -7.36 9.85 -1.02
N PRO A 33 -6.66 8.71 -1.14
CA PRO A 33 -7.04 7.50 -0.41
C PRO A 33 -6.83 7.70 1.10
N VAL A 34 -7.71 7.12 1.92
CA VAL A 34 -7.65 7.28 3.39
C VAL A 34 -7.51 5.94 4.08
N ILE A 35 -6.50 5.79 4.94
CA ILE A 35 -6.42 4.65 5.85
C ILE A 35 -7.29 4.92 7.08
N LYS A 36 -8.32 4.09 7.26
CA LYS A 36 -9.34 4.29 8.30
C LYS A 36 -8.94 3.65 9.62
N GLY A 37 -9.23 4.37 10.71
CA GLY A 37 -9.13 3.85 12.07
C GLY A 37 -7.70 3.69 12.60
N ARG A 38 -7.58 3.09 13.78
CA ARG A 38 -6.30 2.85 14.44
C ARG A 38 -5.63 1.61 13.85
N CYS A 39 -4.35 1.73 13.52
CA CYS A 39 -3.49 0.56 13.30
C CYS A 39 -2.77 0.18 14.59
N PHE A 40 -2.67 -1.12 14.85
CA PHE A 40 -2.10 -1.69 16.05
C PHE A 40 -0.58 -1.88 15.86
N GLU A 41 0.21 -0.88 16.26
CA GLU A 41 1.67 -0.86 16.06
C GLU A 41 2.38 -2.06 16.73
N ASN A 42 1.89 -2.48 17.90
CA ASN A 42 2.42 -3.59 18.69
C ASN A 42 1.59 -4.87 18.56
N ALA A 43 0.85 -5.04 17.46
CA ALA A 43 0.08 -6.25 17.23
C ALA A 43 0.99 -7.48 17.26
N ALA A 44 0.59 -8.49 18.04
CA ALA A 44 1.22 -9.80 18.00
C ALA A 44 1.13 -10.39 16.60
N ARG A 45 2.17 -11.10 16.18
CA ARG A 45 2.19 -11.79 14.89
C ARG A 45 1.06 -12.84 14.86
N ARG A 46 0.47 -13.06 13.68
CA ARG A 46 -0.61 -14.07 13.50
C ARG A 46 -1.86 -13.85 14.36
N SER A 47 -2.04 -12.65 14.90
CA SER A 47 -3.19 -12.29 15.72
C SER A 47 -4.33 -11.69 14.91
N PHE A 48 -5.50 -11.57 15.54
CA PHE A 48 -6.63 -10.79 15.03
C PHE A 48 -6.22 -9.34 14.71
N PHE A 49 -5.43 -8.69 15.58
CA PHE A 49 -4.96 -7.32 15.35
C PHE A 49 -4.02 -7.19 14.15
N SER A 50 -3.17 -8.20 13.89
CA SER A 50 -2.35 -8.20 12.68
C SER A 50 -3.17 -8.36 11.40
N ARG A 51 -4.26 -9.14 11.44
CA ARG A 51 -5.18 -9.28 10.30
C ARG A 51 -5.96 -8.01 10.05
N ASP A 52 -6.44 -7.37 11.12
CA ASP A 52 -7.14 -6.10 11.03
C ASP A 52 -6.23 -4.97 10.48
N ASN A 53 -4.94 -4.94 10.84
CA ASN A 53 -3.97 -4.07 10.16
C ASN A 53 -3.90 -4.34 8.64
N MET A 54 -3.99 -5.61 8.22
CA MET A 54 -3.91 -5.99 6.80
C MET A 54 -5.16 -5.57 6.06
N ASP A 55 -6.33 -5.85 6.62
CA ASP A 55 -7.61 -5.46 6.03
C ASP A 55 -7.66 -3.94 5.81
N LYS A 56 -7.17 -3.16 6.78
CA LYS A 56 -7.04 -1.70 6.62
C LYS A 56 -6.14 -1.31 5.46
N PHE A 57 -4.98 -1.94 5.34
CA PHE A 57 -4.06 -1.68 4.22
C PHE A 57 -4.65 -2.10 2.88
N ILE A 58 -5.30 -3.26 2.79
CA ILE A 58 -5.95 -3.76 1.58
C ILE A 58 -7.08 -2.81 1.15
N GLN A 59 -7.90 -2.33 2.10
CA GLN A 59 -8.93 -1.32 1.82
C GLN A 59 -8.34 0.00 1.34
N PHE A 60 -7.19 0.41 1.89
CA PHE A 60 -6.45 1.57 1.41
C PHE A 60 -5.97 1.36 -0.03
N CYS A 61 -5.37 0.21 -0.36
CA CYS A 61 -4.94 -0.12 -1.72
C CYS A 61 -6.08 -0.08 -2.73
N ARG A 62 -7.28 -0.55 -2.35
CA ARG A 62 -8.49 -0.43 -3.18
C ARG A 62 -8.85 1.03 -3.49
N GLN A 63 -8.81 1.91 -2.48
CA GLN A 63 -9.07 3.34 -2.67
C GLN A 63 -7.97 4.01 -3.51
N LEU A 64 -6.72 3.59 -3.36
CA LEU A 64 -5.59 4.08 -4.15
C LEU A 64 -5.73 3.74 -5.64
N GLY A 65 -6.53 2.73 -5.98
CA GLY A 65 -6.76 2.29 -7.36
C GLY A 65 -6.00 1.03 -7.76
N VAL A 66 -5.46 0.26 -6.81
CA VAL A 66 -4.82 -1.03 -7.08
C VAL A 66 -5.88 -2.00 -7.63
N HIS A 67 -5.56 -2.63 -8.77
CA HIS A 67 -6.47 -3.57 -9.43
C HIS A 67 -6.80 -4.76 -8.53
N GLN A 68 -8.05 -5.23 -8.55
CA GLN A 68 -8.52 -6.30 -7.65
C GLN A 68 -7.67 -7.57 -7.70
N ASN A 69 -7.23 -7.97 -8.91
CA ASN A 69 -6.39 -9.15 -9.13
C ASN A 69 -4.96 -9.03 -8.55
N LEU A 70 -4.53 -7.83 -8.18
CA LEU A 70 -3.22 -7.57 -7.58
C LEU A 70 -3.31 -7.41 -6.06
N LEU A 71 -4.51 -7.40 -5.48
CA LEU A 71 -4.69 -7.38 -4.04
C LEU A 71 -4.41 -8.78 -3.46
N PHE A 72 -3.95 -8.79 -2.22
CA PHE A 72 -3.73 -10.00 -1.43
C PHE A 72 -4.77 -10.09 -0.29
N GLU A 73 -4.89 -11.26 0.31
CA GLU A 73 -5.75 -11.48 1.47
C GLU A 73 -5.00 -11.26 2.79
N SER A 74 -5.69 -10.91 3.87
CA SER A 74 -5.01 -10.61 5.14
C SER A 74 -4.13 -11.74 5.68
N ASP A 75 -4.53 -13.00 5.44
CA ASP A 75 -3.74 -14.17 5.80
C ASP A 75 -2.48 -14.37 4.94
N ASP A 76 -2.43 -13.83 3.72
CA ASP A 76 -1.28 -14.02 2.80
C ASP A 76 0.02 -13.46 3.38
N LEU A 77 -0.05 -12.31 4.05
CA LEU A 77 1.08 -11.74 4.78
C LEU A 77 1.20 -12.29 6.19
N VAL A 78 0.09 -12.32 6.94
CA VAL A 78 0.11 -12.63 8.38
C VAL A 78 0.57 -14.05 8.65
N LEU A 79 0.13 -15.00 7.83
CA LEU A 79 0.52 -16.42 7.91
C LEU A 79 1.65 -16.78 6.94
N GLN A 80 2.10 -15.83 6.10
CA GLN A 80 3.07 -16.05 5.03
C GLN A 80 2.60 -17.09 4.00
N ASN A 81 1.29 -17.17 3.74
CA ASN A 81 0.71 -18.13 2.80
C ASN A 81 1.07 -17.82 1.35
N ASN A 82 1.12 -16.53 1.00
CA ASN A 82 1.35 -16.11 -0.39
C ASN A 82 2.15 -14.79 -0.45
N PRO A 83 3.47 -14.84 -0.16
CA PRO A 83 4.32 -13.65 -0.19
C PRO A 83 4.43 -13.03 -1.60
N ARG A 84 4.18 -13.81 -2.66
CA ARG A 84 4.21 -13.32 -4.04
C ARG A 84 3.09 -12.30 -4.29
N SER A 85 1.86 -12.60 -3.91
CA SER A 85 0.74 -11.67 -4.06
C SER A 85 0.97 -10.36 -3.31
N VAL A 86 1.56 -10.44 -2.11
CA VAL A 86 1.94 -9.24 -1.33
C VAL A 86 2.93 -8.38 -2.10
N ILE A 87 4.00 -8.97 -2.65
CA ILE A 87 5.03 -8.23 -3.39
C ILE A 87 4.42 -7.56 -4.63
N LEU A 88 3.60 -8.28 -5.40
CA LEU A 88 2.92 -7.74 -6.58
C LEU A 88 2.01 -6.56 -6.23
N CYS A 89 1.24 -6.68 -5.14
CA CYS A 89 0.44 -5.57 -4.62
C CYS A 89 1.31 -4.36 -4.27
N LEU A 90 2.44 -4.56 -3.57
CA LEU A 90 3.33 -3.47 -3.18
C LEU A 90 4.00 -2.80 -4.37
N MET A 91 4.35 -3.55 -5.41
CA MET A 91 4.86 -2.99 -6.66
C MET A 91 3.82 -2.10 -7.35
N GLU A 92 2.56 -2.54 -7.42
CA GLU A 92 1.47 -1.72 -7.96
C GLU A 92 1.22 -0.47 -7.14
N VAL A 93 1.23 -0.58 -5.81
CA VAL A 93 1.15 0.58 -4.89
C VAL A 93 2.27 1.58 -5.19
N ALA A 94 3.50 1.13 -5.34
CA ALA A 94 4.65 1.99 -5.67
C ALA A 94 4.49 2.67 -7.04
N ARG A 95 4.01 1.93 -8.04
CA ARG A 95 3.73 2.44 -9.39
C ARG A 95 2.70 3.56 -9.36
N ILE A 96 1.58 3.37 -8.66
CA ILE A 96 0.56 4.42 -8.52
C ILE A 96 1.08 5.59 -7.69
N ALA A 97 1.76 5.33 -6.58
CA ALA A 97 2.28 6.36 -5.68
C ALA A 97 3.30 7.30 -6.35
N SER A 98 3.97 6.85 -7.42
CA SER A 98 4.86 7.72 -8.21
C SER A 98 4.16 8.93 -8.83
N ARG A 99 2.84 8.88 -9.01
CA ARG A 99 2.02 10.03 -9.45
C ARG A 99 1.94 11.14 -8.41
N PHE A 100 2.26 10.85 -7.14
CA PHE A 100 2.27 11.80 -6.03
C PHE A 100 3.68 12.30 -5.70
N ASN A 101 4.57 12.34 -6.70
CA ASN A 101 5.96 12.77 -6.57
C ASN A 101 6.79 11.91 -5.58
N MET A 102 6.42 10.63 -5.43
CA MET A 102 7.21 9.65 -4.69
C MET A 102 8.14 8.92 -5.66
N GLU A 103 9.43 8.80 -5.31
CA GLU A 103 10.37 8.04 -6.13
C GLU A 103 9.96 6.55 -6.14
N PRO A 104 9.69 5.95 -7.32
CA PRO A 104 9.35 4.55 -7.39
C PRO A 104 10.58 3.67 -7.09
N PRO A 105 10.40 2.43 -6.61
CA PRO A 105 11.48 1.45 -6.54
C PRO A 105 12.10 1.24 -7.91
N GLY A 106 13.40 0.92 -7.95
CA GLY A 106 14.16 0.80 -9.21
C GLY A 106 13.51 -0.09 -10.26
N LEU A 107 12.86 -1.20 -9.88
CA LEU A 107 12.15 -2.06 -10.83
C LEU A 107 10.97 -1.35 -11.51
N VAL A 108 10.20 -0.57 -10.77
CA VAL A 108 9.07 0.21 -11.32
C VAL A 108 9.58 1.39 -12.14
N ALA A 109 10.73 1.98 -11.78
CA ALA A 109 11.38 3.00 -12.58
C ALA A 109 11.82 2.43 -13.95
N LEU A 110 12.52 1.29 -13.95
CA LEU A 110 12.97 0.60 -15.16
C LEU A 110 11.81 0.18 -16.08
N GLU A 111 10.69 -0.29 -15.52
CA GLU A 111 9.50 -0.62 -16.32
C GLU A 111 8.97 0.58 -17.12
N LYS A 112 9.03 1.79 -16.55
CA LYS A 112 8.63 3.01 -17.26
C LYS A 112 9.64 3.36 -18.36
N GLU A 113 10.93 3.30 -18.07
CA GLU A 113 12.00 3.58 -19.04
C GLU A 113 11.95 2.65 -20.26
N ILE A 114 11.55 1.38 -20.09
CA ILE A 114 11.41 0.42 -21.20
C ILE A 114 10.14 0.68 -22.03
N ALA A 115 9.11 1.27 -21.42
CA ALA A 115 7.83 1.52 -22.06
C ALA A 115 7.76 2.87 -22.81
N GLU A 116 8.76 3.73 -22.62
CA GLU A 116 8.99 4.98 -23.37
C GLU A 116 9.74 4.72 -24.69
#